data_AF-A0A2E7CJM4-F1
#
_entry.id   AF-A0A2E7CJM4-F1
#
_cell.length_a   1.000
_cell.length_b   1.000
_cell.length_c   1.000
_cell.angle_alpha   90.00
_cell.angle_beta   90.00
_cell.angle_gamma   90.00
#
_symmetry.space_group_name_H-M   'P 1'
#
loop_
_entity.id
_entity.type
_entity.pdbx_description
1 polymer ?
#
loop_
_entity_poly.entity_id
_entity_poly.type
_entity_poly.pdbx_seq_one_letter_code
_entity_poly.pdbx_strand_id
1 'polypeptide(L)'
;MNKQDLILEKLAQAEQLLSEIRNLICEENPDIIELKSEPKHIQSTPEKLLESLFSLALEPPSQESLIEKLILLLHSDIGQNEVALNSLMRFNWSNLLRSVNSYLNNHKDPTSFEIVRKEERAFADVVELKVYLKASNRKPVPLNLRKDKDESWKIYSLSL
;
A
#
# COMPACT_ATOMS: atom_id res chain seq x y z
N MET A 1 -12.07 -29.37 -39.89
CA MET A 1 -12.11 -28.29 -38.90
C MET A 1 -10.92 -28.47 -37.97
N ASN A 2 -10.01 -27.50 -37.91
CA ASN A 2 -8.80 -27.60 -37.10
C ASN A 2 -9.18 -27.44 -35.62
N LYS A 3 -8.48 -28.11 -34.70
CA LYS A 3 -8.74 -27.99 -33.25
C LYS A 3 -8.60 -26.55 -32.75
N GLN A 4 -7.75 -25.76 -33.41
CA GLN A 4 -7.58 -24.34 -33.14
C GLN A 4 -8.82 -23.51 -33.49
N ASP A 5 -9.48 -23.81 -34.61
CA ASP A 5 -10.70 -23.11 -35.03
C ASP A 5 -11.84 -23.39 -34.05
N LEU A 6 -11.94 -24.63 -33.56
CA LEU A 6 -12.95 -25.02 -32.56
C LEU A 6 -12.71 -24.32 -31.21
N ILE A 7 -11.46 -24.08 -30.82
CA ILE A 7 -11.13 -23.36 -29.57
C ILE A 7 -11.50 -21.88 -29.69
N LEU A 8 -11.19 -21.25 -30.84
CA LEU A 8 -11.53 -19.84 -31.08
C LEU A 8 -13.05 -19.62 -31.11
N GLU A 9 -13.79 -20.56 -31.71
CA GLU A 9 -15.26 -20.52 -31.71
C GLU A 9 -15.83 -20.67 -30.29
N LYS A 10 -15.27 -21.57 -29.48
CA LYS A 10 -15.65 -21.74 -28.07
C LYS A 10 -15.34 -20.50 -27.21
N LEU A 11 -14.23 -19.82 -27.47
CA LEU A 11 -13.86 -18.57 -26.79
C LEU A 11 -14.81 -17.43 -27.16
N ALA A 12 -15.12 -17.28 -28.45
CA ALA A 12 -16.08 -16.28 -28.91
C ALA A 12 -17.48 -16.50 -28.30
N GLN A 13 -17.93 -17.76 -28.20
CA GLN A 13 -19.18 -18.10 -27.51
C GLN A 13 -19.15 -17.76 -26.01
N ALA A 14 -18.02 -17.98 -25.34
CA ALA A 14 -17.86 -17.65 -23.92
C ALA A 14 -17.89 -16.13 -23.66
N GLU A 15 -17.22 -15.34 -24.52
CA GLU A 15 -17.23 -13.87 -24.43
C GLU A 15 -18.63 -13.30 -24.67
N GLN A 16 -19.37 -13.87 -25.62
CA GLN A 16 -20.74 -13.47 -25.89
C GLN A 16 -21.67 -13.76 -24.70
N LEU A 17 -21.57 -14.96 -24.11
CA LEU A 17 -22.34 -15.31 -22.90
C LEU A 17 -22.01 -14.41 -21.70
N LEU A 18 -20.74 -14.05 -21.53
CA LEU A 18 -20.33 -13.12 -20.46
C LEU A 18 -20.91 -11.72 -20.65
N SER A 19 -20.99 -11.26 -21.90
CA SER A 19 -21.63 -9.98 -22.22
C SER A 19 -23.14 -10.01 -21.95
N GLU A 20 -23.82 -11.11 -22.29
CA GLU A 20 -25.25 -11.28 -22.04
C GLU A 20 -25.57 -11.34 -20.53
N ILE A 21 -24.78 -12.09 -19.75
CA ILE A 21 -24.88 -12.14 -18.28
C ILE A 21 -24.68 -10.74 -17.69
N ARG A 22 -23.69 -9.97 -18.20
CA ARG A 22 -23.41 -8.62 -17.70
C ARG A 22 -24.58 -7.66 -17.94
N ASN A 23 -25.24 -7.77 -19.09
CA ASN A 23 -26.41 -6.95 -19.41
C ASN A 23 -27.63 -7.34 -18.56
N LEU A 24 -27.86 -8.64 -18.34
CA LEU A 24 -28.93 -9.13 -17.46
C LEU A 24 -28.76 -8.64 -16.01
N ILE A 25 -27.52 -8.65 -15.49
CA ILE A 25 -27.21 -8.13 -14.14
C ILE A 25 -27.50 -6.62 -14.04
N CYS A 26 -27.31 -5.86 -15.13
CA CYS A 26 -27.58 -4.43 -15.15
C CYS A 26 -29.08 -4.08 -15.23
N GLU A 27 -29.91 -4.95 -15.80
CA GLU A 27 -31.35 -4.70 -15.93
C GLU A 27 -32.14 -5.03 -14.65
N GLU A 28 -31.69 -5.98 -13.82
CA GLU A 28 -32.42 -6.43 -12.63
C GLU A 28 -32.15 -5.62 -11.34
N ASN A 29 -31.12 -4.75 -11.30
CA ASN A 29 -30.80 -3.95 -10.11
C ASN A 29 -30.24 -2.55 -10.45
N PRO A 30 -31.08 -1.53 -10.64
CA PRO A 30 -30.63 -0.17 -10.94
C PRO A 30 -29.89 0.53 -9.78
N ASP A 31 -29.94 -0.02 -8.56
CA ASP A 31 -29.27 0.52 -7.37
C ASP A 31 -27.87 -0.08 -7.10
N ILE A 32 -27.34 -0.93 -8.00
CA ILE A 32 -25.93 -1.37 -7.98
C ILE A 32 -25.12 -0.56 -8.99
N ILE A 33 -25.30 0.77 -8.98
CA ILE A 33 -24.50 1.72 -9.77
C ILE A 33 -23.82 2.71 -8.82
N GLU A 34 -23.21 2.20 -7.76
CA GLU A 34 -22.09 2.85 -7.08
C GLU A 34 -21.12 1.77 -6.61
N LEU A 35 -20.43 1.09 -7.54
CA LEU A 35 -19.20 0.33 -7.25
C LEU A 35 -18.54 -0.20 -8.53
N LYS A 36 -18.50 0.61 -9.59
CA LYS A 36 -17.51 0.47 -10.67
C LYS A 36 -17.02 1.84 -11.15
N SER A 37 -16.62 2.69 -10.21
CA SER A 37 -15.34 3.35 -10.47
C SER A 37 -14.30 2.24 -10.44
N GLU A 38 -13.53 2.07 -11.52
CA GLU A 38 -12.20 1.48 -11.46
C GLU A 38 -11.55 1.86 -10.12
N PRO A 39 -10.77 0.98 -9.45
CA PRO A 39 -10.07 1.42 -8.26
C PRO A 39 -9.29 2.65 -8.72
N LYS A 40 -9.76 3.84 -8.32
CA LYS A 40 -8.98 5.06 -8.48
C LYS A 40 -7.73 4.65 -7.77
N HIS A 41 -6.67 4.42 -8.53
CA HIS A 41 -5.32 4.27 -8.00
C HIS A 41 -5.17 5.50 -7.14
N ILE A 42 -5.43 5.38 -5.84
CA ILE A 42 -5.09 6.40 -4.88
C ILE A 42 -3.58 6.26 -4.91
N GLN A 43 -2.94 6.99 -5.82
CA GLN A 43 -1.50 7.14 -5.83
C GLN A 43 -1.18 7.59 -4.41
N SER A 44 -0.65 6.64 -3.63
CA SER A 44 -0.32 6.86 -2.24
C SER A 44 0.81 7.87 -2.24
N THR A 45 0.51 9.10 -1.87
CA THR A 45 1.57 10.08 -1.62
C THR A 45 2.39 9.60 -0.42
N PRO A 46 3.71 9.84 -0.38
CA PRO A 46 4.55 9.54 0.77
C PRO A 46 3.95 9.99 2.12
N GLU A 47 3.31 11.15 2.14
CA GLU A 47 2.64 11.75 3.30
C GLU A 47 1.49 10.88 3.80
N LYS A 48 0.60 10.43 2.91
CA LYS A 48 -0.52 9.55 3.26
C LYS A 48 -0.05 8.19 3.81
N LEU A 49 1.05 7.66 3.30
CA LEU A 49 1.65 6.44 3.85
C LEU A 49 2.16 6.66 5.26
N LEU A 50 2.85 7.77 5.49
CA LEU A 50 3.37 8.15 6.81
C LEU A 50 2.24 8.41 7.80
N GLU A 51 1.21 9.15 7.40
CA GLU A 51 0.00 9.36 8.19
C GLU A 51 -0.63 8.02 8.58
N SER A 52 -0.81 7.11 7.63
CA SER A 52 -1.39 5.78 7.89
C SER A 52 -0.51 4.97 8.84
N LEU A 53 0.81 4.99 8.63
CA LEU A 53 1.79 4.32 9.50
C LEU A 53 1.73 4.86 10.93
N PHE A 54 1.71 6.18 11.10
CA PHE A 54 1.65 6.82 12.41
C PHE A 54 0.30 6.60 13.09
N SER A 55 -0.79 6.58 12.33
CA SER A 55 -2.12 6.26 12.83
C SER A 55 -2.15 4.84 13.43
N LEU A 56 -1.59 3.85 12.72
CA LEU A 56 -1.45 2.49 13.23
C LEU A 56 -0.55 2.39 14.46
N ALA A 57 0.44 3.27 14.59
CA ALA A 57 1.37 3.26 15.72
C ALA A 57 0.78 3.94 16.97
N LEU A 58 -0.03 4.99 16.80
CA LEU A 58 -0.72 5.67 17.89
C LEU A 58 -1.92 4.87 18.42
N GLU A 59 -2.67 4.26 17.51
CA GLU A 59 -3.87 3.46 17.82
C GLU A 59 -3.74 2.05 17.22
N PRO A 60 -2.89 1.19 17.82
CA PRO A 60 -2.66 -0.15 17.30
C PRO A 60 -3.94 -0.99 17.41
N PRO A 61 -4.45 -1.56 16.30
CA PRO A 61 -5.59 -2.47 16.33
C PRO A 61 -5.17 -3.85 16.88
N SER A 62 -6.07 -4.84 16.79
CA SER A 62 -5.70 -6.24 17.07
C SER A 62 -4.50 -6.66 16.20
N GLN A 63 -3.71 -7.62 16.67
CA GLN A 63 -2.50 -8.05 15.97
C GLN A 63 -2.78 -8.53 14.53
N GLU A 64 -3.87 -9.26 14.33
CA GLU A 64 -4.29 -9.74 13.02
C GLU A 64 -4.66 -8.58 12.09
N SER A 65 -5.51 -7.65 12.54
CA SER A 65 -5.89 -6.46 11.77
C SER A 65 -4.71 -5.53 11.51
N LEU A 66 -3.75 -5.45 12.44
CA LEU A 66 -2.52 -4.68 12.28
C LEU A 66 -1.69 -5.22 11.12
N ILE A 67 -1.52 -6.54 11.04
CA ILE A 67 -0.76 -7.18 9.96
C ILE A 67 -1.43 -6.92 8.61
N GLU A 68 -2.74 -7.10 8.51
CA GLU A 68 -3.50 -6.82 7.29
C GLU A 68 -3.31 -5.37 6.82
N LYS A 69 -3.43 -4.41 7.74
CA LYS A 69 -3.25 -2.99 7.42
C LYS A 69 -1.79 -2.65 7.08
N LEU A 70 -0.82 -3.26 7.76
CA LEU A 70 0.60 -3.05 7.46
C LEU A 70 0.97 -3.59 6.08
N ILE A 71 0.45 -4.76 5.67
CA ILE A 71 0.69 -5.32 4.34
C ILE A 71 0.28 -4.34 3.24
N LEU A 72 -0.78 -3.56 3.44
CA LEU A 72 -1.22 -2.53 2.48
C LEU A 72 -0.26 -1.34 2.37
N LEU A 73 0.53 -1.07 3.41
CA LEU A 73 1.51 0.03 3.46
C LEU A 73 2.91 -0.42 3.00
N LEU A 74 3.23 -1.70 3.17
CA LEU A 74 4.53 -2.27 2.87
C LEU A 74 4.67 -2.63 1.38
N HIS A 75 5.90 -2.58 0.88
CA HIS A 75 6.21 -3.02 -0.47
C HIS A 75 6.03 -4.53 -0.60
N SER A 76 5.64 -5.04 -1.78
CA SER A 76 5.37 -6.46 -2.02
C SER A 76 6.50 -7.39 -1.56
N ASP A 77 7.76 -6.98 -1.76
CA ASP A 77 8.95 -7.74 -1.33
C ASP A 77 9.00 -8.02 0.18
N ILE A 78 8.31 -7.20 0.97
CA ILE A 78 8.19 -7.36 2.42
C ILE A 78 6.82 -7.94 2.77
N GLY A 79 5.74 -7.34 2.27
CA GLY A 79 4.38 -7.71 2.62
C GLY A 79 4.01 -9.15 2.24
N GLN A 80 4.60 -9.69 1.18
CA GLN A 80 4.37 -11.08 0.72
C GLN A 80 5.43 -12.06 1.26
N ASN A 81 6.48 -11.58 1.92
CA ASN A 81 7.54 -12.41 2.47
C ASN A 81 7.37 -12.53 3.99
N GLU A 82 6.91 -13.70 4.43
CA GLU A 82 6.62 -13.97 5.85
C GLU A 82 7.84 -13.74 6.76
N VAL A 83 9.06 -14.09 6.31
CA VAL A 83 10.29 -13.90 7.09
C VAL A 83 10.63 -12.41 7.25
N ALA A 84 10.51 -11.65 6.16
CA ALA A 84 10.74 -10.20 6.19
C ALA A 84 9.69 -9.48 7.04
N LEU A 85 8.42 -9.83 6.88
CA LEU A 85 7.31 -9.29 7.66
C LEU A 85 7.48 -9.58 9.16
N ASN A 86 7.80 -10.84 9.53
CA ASN A 86 8.03 -11.21 10.92
C ASN A 86 9.22 -10.45 11.53
N SER A 87 10.30 -10.24 10.76
CA SER A 87 11.46 -9.46 11.20
C SER A 87 11.08 -7.98 11.41
N LEU A 88 10.30 -7.42 10.49
CA LEU A 88 9.78 -6.06 10.60
C LEU A 88 8.92 -5.89 11.85
N MET A 89 8.00 -6.82 12.10
CA MET A 89 7.11 -6.78 13.27
C MET A 89 7.88 -6.86 14.59
N ARG A 90 8.91 -7.71 14.67
CA ARG A 90 9.67 -7.92 15.90
C ARG A 90 10.60 -6.76 16.24
N PHE A 91 11.25 -6.17 15.25
CA PHE A 91 12.29 -5.18 15.49
C PHE A 91 11.83 -3.78 15.14
N ASN A 92 11.43 -3.57 13.89
CA ASN A 92 11.16 -2.24 13.35
C ASN A 92 9.85 -1.66 13.91
N TRP A 93 8.78 -2.45 13.96
CA TRP A 93 7.50 -2.01 14.51
C TRP A 93 7.57 -1.72 16.01
N SER A 94 8.15 -2.62 16.80
CA SER A 94 8.36 -2.39 18.24
C SER A 94 9.27 -1.19 18.53
N ASN A 95 10.23 -0.88 17.65
CA ASN A 95 11.02 0.35 17.75
C ASN A 95 10.18 1.58 17.46
N LEU A 96 9.39 1.56 16.38
CA LEU A 96 8.49 2.66 16.02
C LEU A 96 7.51 2.96 17.15
N LEU A 97 6.84 1.96 17.73
CA LEU A 97 5.92 2.18 18.85
C LEU A 97 6.58 2.89 20.04
N ARG A 98 7.86 2.59 20.31
CA ARG A 98 8.63 3.25 21.38
C ARG A 98 9.06 4.67 21.02
N SER A 99 9.29 4.95 19.74
CA SER A 99 9.85 6.22 19.28
C SER A 99 8.83 7.15 18.61
N VAL A 100 7.59 6.71 18.38
CA VAL A 100 6.57 7.42 17.57
C VAL A 100 6.38 8.87 17.98
N ASN A 101 6.24 9.12 19.29
CA ASN A 101 6.04 10.48 19.82
C ASN A 101 7.24 11.40 19.58
N SER A 102 8.43 10.85 19.33
CA SER A 102 9.61 11.66 18.99
C SER A 102 9.49 12.27 17.59
N TYR A 103 8.65 11.72 16.72
CA TYR A 103 8.48 12.15 15.32
C TYR A 103 7.25 13.02 15.07
N LEU A 104 6.39 13.19 16.07
CA LEU A 104 5.14 13.92 15.96
C LEU A 104 5.23 15.22 16.76
N ASN A 105 4.91 16.35 16.13
CA ASN A 105 4.83 17.63 16.82
C ASN A 105 3.62 17.67 17.79
N ASN A 106 2.58 16.87 17.51
CA ASN A 106 1.43 16.65 18.37
C ASN A 106 1.21 15.14 18.54
N HIS A 107 1.39 14.62 19.75
CA HIS A 107 1.36 13.18 20.05
C HIS A 107 -0.01 12.49 19.82
N LYS A 108 -1.07 13.25 19.51
CA LYS A 108 -2.39 12.72 19.18
C LYS A 108 -2.74 12.84 17.70
N ASP A 109 -1.89 13.48 16.91
CA ASP A 109 -2.16 13.81 15.52
C ASP A 109 -1.15 13.09 14.61
N PRO A 110 -1.59 12.06 13.87
CA PRO A 110 -0.72 11.28 12.99
C PRO A 110 -0.24 12.07 11.77
N THR A 111 -0.77 13.27 11.50
CA THR A 111 -0.33 14.16 10.42
C THR A 111 0.75 15.16 10.88
N SER A 112 1.00 15.24 12.19
CA SER A 112 1.88 16.26 12.77
C SER A 112 3.39 15.98 12.62
N PHE A 113 3.77 15.01 11.79
CA PHE A 113 5.16 14.75 11.43
C PHE A 113 5.70 15.85 10.51
N GLU A 114 7.02 16.04 10.50
CA GLU A 114 7.68 17.00 9.63
C GLU A 114 8.72 16.29 8.76
N ILE A 115 8.55 16.39 7.44
CA ILE A 115 9.55 15.93 6.47
C ILE A 115 10.56 17.05 6.27
N VAL A 116 11.80 16.84 6.70
CA VAL A 116 12.88 17.85 6.56
C VAL A 116 13.60 17.76 5.23
N ARG A 117 13.60 16.58 4.60
CA ARG A 117 14.30 16.33 3.34
C ARG A 117 13.71 15.12 2.62
N LYS A 118 13.68 15.21 1.29
CA LYS A 118 13.37 14.10 0.38
C LYS A 118 14.52 13.90 -0.58
N GLU A 119 14.93 12.65 -0.80
CA GLU A 119 15.90 12.28 -1.84
C GLU A 119 15.30 11.20 -2.72
N GLU A 120 14.97 11.52 -3.96
CA GLU A 120 14.52 10.56 -4.95
C GLU A 120 15.70 10.00 -5.73
N ARG A 121 15.70 8.70 -5.99
CA ARG A 121 16.69 8.02 -6.81
C ARG A 121 15.98 7.02 -7.72
N ALA A 122 16.25 7.11 -9.01
CA ALA A 122 15.84 6.12 -9.98
C ALA A 122 17.07 5.30 -10.41
N PHE A 123 16.99 3.97 -10.27
CA PHE A 123 18.02 3.04 -10.69
C PHE A 123 17.40 1.89 -11.48
N ALA A 124 17.74 1.80 -12.77
CA ALA A 124 17.13 0.86 -13.71
C ALA A 124 15.59 0.93 -13.63
N ASP A 125 14.96 -0.11 -13.07
CA ASP A 125 13.50 -0.24 -12.96
C ASP A 125 12.97 0.09 -11.56
N VAL A 126 13.83 0.57 -10.64
CA VAL A 126 13.47 0.88 -9.26
C VAL A 126 13.47 2.39 -9.04
N VAL A 127 12.32 2.92 -8.62
CA VAL A 127 12.21 4.30 -8.12
C VAL A 127 12.11 4.26 -6.59
N GLU A 128 13.13 4.80 -5.93
CA GLU A 128 13.24 4.88 -4.47
C GLU A 128 13.17 6.33 -4.02
N LEU A 129 12.42 6.57 -2.94
CA LEU A 129 12.32 7.86 -2.28
C LEU A 129 12.72 7.72 -0.82
N LYS A 130 13.77 8.43 -0.42
CA LYS A 130 14.18 8.55 0.98
C LYS A 130 13.53 9.77 1.59
N VAL A 131 12.75 9.54 2.64
CA VAL A 131 12.08 10.61 3.40
C VAL A 131 12.75 10.74 4.75
N TYR A 132 13.30 11.92 5.04
CA TYR A 132 13.94 12.21 6.32
C TYR A 132 12.95 12.93 7.21
N LEU A 133 12.61 12.31 8.35
CA LEU A 133 11.67 12.86 9.32
C LEU A 133 12.42 13.59 10.44
N LYS A 134 11.91 14.76 10.83
CA LYS A 134 12.36 15.44 12.05
C LYS A 134 12.03 14.59 13.27
N ALA A 135 12.93 14.60 14.23
CA ALA A 135 12.68 14.03 15.54
C ALA A 135 13.17 14.97 16.64
N SER A 136 12.50 14.98 17.78
CA SER A 136 12.78 15.91 18.88
C SER A 136 14.12 15.65 19.59
N ASN A 137 14.60 14.41 19.60
CA ASN A 137 15.73 13.95 20.41
C ASN A 137 16.83 13.23 19.62
N ARG A 138 16.78 13.26 18.28
CA ARG A 138 17.73 12.54 17.41
C ARG A 138 17.86 13.21 16.04
N LYS A 139 18.93 12.86 15.34
CA LYS A 139 19.11 13.28 13.94
C LYS A 139 18.01 12.68 13.07
N PRO A 140 17.57 13.38 12.00
CA PRO A 140 16.63 12.84 11.04
C PRO A 140 17.09 11.50 10.47
N VAL A 141 16.19 10.51 10.49
CA VAL A 141 16.48 9.16 9.99
C VAL A 141 15.68 8.91 8.73
N PRO A 142 16.28 8.30 7.69
CA PRO A 142 15.57 8.03 6.45
C PRO A 142 14.56 6.88 6.63
N LEU A 143 13.34 7.11 6.19
CA LEU A 143 12.40 6.07 5.77
C LEU A 143 12.56 5.87 4.26
N ASN A 144 12.76 4.63 3.81
CA ASN A 144 12.88 4.35 2.38
C ASN A 144 11.53 3.87 1.85
N LEU A 145 11.03 4.58 0.85
CA LEU A 145 9.85 4.24 0.08
C LEU A 145 10.27 3.76 -1.31
N ARG A 146 9.53 2.83 -1.89
CA ARG A 146 9.70 2.41 -3.29
C ARG A 146 8.36 2.34 -3.98
N LYS A 147 8.36 2.58 -5.28
CA LYS A 147 7.20 2.25 -6.09
C LYS A 147 7.08 0.72 -6.22
N ASP A 148 5.88 0.21 -5.97
CA ASP A 148 5.54 -1.18 -6.22
C ASP A 148 5.15 -1.38 -7.71
N LYS A 149 4.82 -2.60 -8.12
CA LYS A 149 4.40 -2.96 -9.48
C LYS A 149 3.19 -2.17 -9.98
N ASP A 150 2.42 -1.64 -9.05
CA ASP A 150 1.19 -0.88 -9.26
C ASP A 150 1.44 0.64 -9.29
N GLU A 151 2.72 1.05 -9.39
CA GLU A 151 3.20 2.44 -9.38
C GLU A 151 2.88 3.25 -8.12
N SER A 152 2.33 2.60 -7.08
CA SER A 152 2.06 3.23 -5.79
C SER A 152 3.30 3.25 -4.92
N TRP A 153 3.51 4.33 -4.16
CA TRP A 153 4.57 4.35 -3.16
C TRP A 153 4.22 3.39 -2.01
N LYS A 154 5.21 2.63 -1.58
CA LYS A 154 5.12 1.71 -0.45
C LYS A 154 6.34 1.82 0.44
N ILE A 155 6.19 1.47 1.71
CA ILE A 155 7.28 1.43 2.67
C ILE A 155 8.15 0.21 2.37
N TYR A 156 9.40 0.46 1.95
CA TYR A 156 10.38 -0.59 1.70
C TYR A 156 11.33 -0.78 2.89
N SER A 157 11.51 0.22 3.75
CA SER A 157 12.29 0.03 4.98
C SER A 157 11.85 0.98 6.07
N LEU A 158 11.65 0.43 7.26
CA LEU A 158 11.20 1.15 8.46
C LEU A 158 12.33 1.22 9.49
N SER A 159 13.24 2.19 9.38
CA SER A 159 14.40 2.30 10.30
C SER A 159 14.21 3.39 11.37
N LEU A 160 12.97 3.66 11.77
CA LEU A 160 12.61 4.76 12.68
C LEU A 160 12.78 4.42 14.16
#